data_AF-A0A4V1ZTX7-F1
#
_entry.id   AF-A0A4V1ZTX7-F1
#
_cell.length_a   1.000
_cell.length_b   1.000
_cell.length_c   1.000
_cell.angle_alpha   90.00
_cell.angle_beta   90.00
_cell.angle_gamma   90.00
#
_symmetry.space_group_name_H-M   'P 1'
#
loop_
_entity.id
_entity.type
_entity.pdbx_description
1 polymer ?
#
loop_
_entity_poly.entity_id
_entity_poly.type
_entity_poly.pdbx_seq_one_letter_code
_entity_poly.pdbx_strand_id
1 'polypeptide(L)'
;MRFIFPWLALLPAVALLGMATHQPAAHGPKLPPGKIKSVFVATPPTIDGKATEWTDSLQYDSNSKLQYQVLNDTRTMYLRLKANDASTQAKFVYLGMVIWLDTTGRNQQQLGIRFPLPIDLESLPKGDNNRPAGAMGPSAAERLAEHQTRLRQVLLGAKEM
;
A
#
# COMPACT_ATOMS: atom_id res chain seq x y z
N MET A 1 -61.66 6.63 -52.91
CA MET A 1 -60.57 7.54 -53.34
C MET A 1 -59.27 6.75 -53.36
N ARG A 2 -58.47 6.94 -54.43
CA ARG A 2 -57.15 6.35 -54.70
C ARG A 2 -56.17 6.83 -53.61
N PHE A 3 -55.10 6.14 -53.18
CA PHE A 3 -53.90 5.72 -53.91
C PHE A 3 -53.06 4.79 -52.98
N ILE A 4 -52.63 3.60 -53.45
CA ILE A 4 -51.27 3.21 -53.90
C ILE A 4 -50.30 2.75 -52.78
N PHE A 5 -49.99 1.44 -52.86
CA PHE A 5 -48.87 0.59 -52.38
C PHE A 5 -47.45 1.21 -52.58
N PRO A 6 -46.33 0.52 -52.27
CA PRO A 6 -45.80 -0.15 -51.07
C PRO A 6 -44.32 0.28 -50.86
N TRP A 7 -43.48 -0.44 -50.09
CA TRP A 7 -42.10 -0.83 -50.47
C TRP A 7 -41.32 -1.40 -49.26
N LEU A 8 -40.88 -2.66 -49.39
CA LEU A 8 -39.86 -3.29 -48.55
C LEU A 8 -38.48 -2.66 -48.80
N ALA A 9 -37.78 -2.22 -47.76
CA ALA A 9 -36.32 -2.03 -47.83
C ALA A 9 -35.60 -2.90 -46.80
N LEU A 10 -34.54 -3.54 -47.28
CA LEU A 10 -33.68 -4.53 -46.65
C LEU A 10 -32.80 -4.00 -45.49
N LEU A 11 -32.37 -4.96 -44.65
CA LEU A 11 -31.17 -5.04 -43.78
C LEU A 11 -29.85 -4.53 -44.44
N PRO A 12 -28.65 -4.52 -43.81
CA PRO A 12 -28.21 -4.54 -42.39
C PRO A 12 -27.17 -3.42 -42.07
N ALA A 13 -26.87 -3.12 -40.79
CA ALA A 13 -25.58 -2.50 -40.44
C ALA A 13 -25.18 -2.75 -38.99
N VAL A 14 -24.11 -3.52 -38.84
CA VAL A 14 -23.33 -3.73 -37.63
C VAL A 14 -22.76 -2.40 -37.13
N ALA A 15 -22.99 -2.07 -35.86
CA ALA A 15 -22.14 -1.14 -35.13
C ALA A 15 -21.62 -1.87 -33.88
N LEU A 16 -20.44 -2.47 -34.03
CA LEU A 16 -19.53 -2.80 -32.94
C LEU A 16 -19.17 -1.49 -32.24
N LEU A 17 -19.82 -1.18 -31.11
CA LEU A 17 -19.15 -0.47 -30.04
C LEU A 17 -18.91 -1.46 -28.92
N GLY A 18 -17.68 -1.96 -28.88
CA GLY A 18 -17.10 -2.51 -27.67
C GLY A 18 -17.07 -1.42 -26.62
N MET A 19 -18.16 -1.28 -25.87
CA MET A 19 -18.10 -0.70 -24.55
C MET A 19 -17.31 -1.71 -23.72
N ALA A 20 -16.00 -1.48 -23.62
CA ALA A 20 -15.22 -1.99 -22.51
C ALA A 20 -15.90 -1.44 -21.26
N THR A 21 -16.86 -2.20 -20.73
CA THR A 21 -17.36 -1.98 -19.39
C THR A 21 -16.14 -2.22 -18.51
N HIS A 22 -15.45 -1.14 -18.14
CA HIS A 22 -14.69 -1.10 -16.92
C HIS A 22 -15.66 -1.54 -15.84
N GLN A 23 -15.64 -2.84 -15.54
CA GLN A 23 -16.23 -3.37 -14.32
C GLN A 23 -15.47 -2.63 -13.22
N PRO A 24 -16.09 -1.69 -12.49
CA PRO A 24 -15.45 -1.21 -11.28
C PRO A 24 -15.27 -2.45 -10.44
N ALA A 25 -14.02 -2.78 -10.11
CA ALA A 25 -13.71 -3.92 -9.25
C ALA A 25 -14.64 -3.80 -8.04
N ALA A 26 -15.63 -4.71 -7.99
CA ALA A 26 -16.57 -4.78 -6.90
C ALA A 26 -15.70 -5.02 -5.68
N HIS A 27 -15.58 -4.00 -4.83
CA HIS A 27 -14.92 -4.12 -3.56
C HIS A 27 -15.78 -5.13 -2.79
N GLY A 28 -15.29 -6.38 -2.71
CA GLY A 28 -15.90 -7.40 -1.87
C GLY A 28 -16.13 -6.83 -0.46
N PRO A 29 -17.08 -7.39 0.31
CA PRO A 29 -17.46 -6.82 1.59
C PRO A 29 -16.21 -6.55 2.44
N LYS A 30 -15.90 -5.25 2.63
CA LYS A 30 -14.85 -4.82 3.56
C LYS A 30 -15.29 -5.33 4.92
N LEU A 31 -14.64 -6.38 5.42
CA LEU A 31 -14.82 -6.79 6.81
C LEU A 31 -14.63 -5.53 7.66
N PRO A 32 -15.53 -5.28 8.63
CA PRO A 32 -15.39 -4.13 9.49
C PRO A 32 -14.02 -4.20 10.16
N PRO A 33 -13.21 -3.13 10.11
CA PRO A 33 -11.93 -3.14 10.80
C PRO A 33 -12.20 -3.45 12.28
N GLY A 34 -11.39 -4.34 12.85
CA GLY A 34 -11.45 -4.62 14.28
C GLY A 34 -11.41 -3.30 15.06
N LYS A 35 -12.39 -3.07 15.93
CA LYS A 35 -12.40 -1.85 16.77
C LYS A 35 -11.28 -1.97 17.79
N ILE A 36 -10.20 -1.23 17.57
CA ILE A 36 -9.10 -1.11 18.53
C ILE A 36 -9.16 0.26 19.22
N LYS A 37 -8.92 0.29 20.53
CA LYS A 37 -8.73 1.55 21.26
C LYS A 37 -7.27 1.96 21.14
N SER A 38 -7.04 3.21 20.75
CA SER A 38 -5.72 3.83 20.91
C SER A 38 -5.45 4.14 22.38
N VAL A 39 -4.17 4.20 22.76
CA VAL A 39 -3.73 4.50 24.14
C VAL A 39 -3.13 5.90 24.20
N PHE A 40 -3.60 6.72 25.14
CA PHE A 40 -3.02 8.04 25.40
C PHE A 40 -1.67 7.90 26.11
N VAL A 41 -0.66 8.62 25.65
CA VAL A 41 0.68 8.65 26.26
C VAL A 41 1.07 10.08 26.63
N ALA A 42 1.57 10.26 27.85
CA ALA A 42 2.09 11.57 28.30
C ALA A 42 3.50 11.85 27.77
N THR A 43 4.27 10.80 27.50
CA THR A 43 5.61 10.87 26.93
C THR A 43 5.57 10.23 25.54
N PRO A 44 5.75 11.02 24.46
CA PRO A 44 5.79 10.50 23.10
C PRO A 44 6.88 9.44 22.91
N PRO A 45 6.62 8.37 22.13
CA PRO A 45 7.67 7.47 21.70
C PRO A 45 8.58 8.16 20.68
N THR A 46 9.86 7.82 20.72
CA THR A 46 10.85 8.18 19.73
C THR A 46 10.59 7.40 18.44
N ILE A 47 10.50 8.10 17.30
CA ILE A 47 10.23 7.48 15.99
C ILE A 47 11.54 7.02 15.34
N ASP A 48 12.19 6.03 15.94
CA ASP A 48 13.46 5.45 15.48
C ASP A 48 13.34 4.00 14.98
N GLY A 49 12.11 3.46 14.97
CA GLY A 49 11.81 2.08 14.57
C GLY A 49 12.08 1.04 15.65
N LYS A 50 12.53 1.43 16.85
CA LYS A 50 12.66 0.52 17.99
C LYS A 50 11.36 0.44 18.78
N ALA A 51 11.19 -0.67 19.49
CA ALA A 51 9.98 -0.97 20.24
C ALA A 51 10.04 -0.56 21.73
N THR A 52 11.17 -0.02 22.20
CA THR A 52 11.48 0.11 23.63
C THR A 52 10.48 0.96 24.41
N GLU A 53 9.93 2.01 23.80
CA GLU A 53 8.95 2.91 24.42
C GLU A 53 7.50 2.51 24.10
N TRP A 54 7.31 1.45 23.30
CA TRP A 54 6.01 0.93 22.93
C TRP A 54 5.61 -0.20 23.87
N THR A 55 4.31 -0.40 24.09
CA THR A 55 3.85 -1.56 24.88
C THR A 55 3.85 -2.83 24.03
N ASP A 56 3.84 -4.00 24.66
CA ASP A 56 3.77 -5.29 23.95
C ASP A 56 2.37 -5.68 23.42
N SER A 57 1.35 -4.86 23.64
CA SER A 57 -0.02 -5.13 23.18
C SER A 57 -0.23 -4.75 21.72
N LEU A 58 0.29 -5.57 20.80
CA LEU A 58 0.04 -5.47 19.37
C LEU A 58 -1.24 -6.21 18.98
N GLN A 59 -2.06 -5.56 18.15
CA GLN A 59 -3.25 -6.14 17.55
C GLN A 59 -2.89 -6.80 16.23
N TYR A 60 -3.40 -8.01 15.98
CA TYR A 60 -3.17 -8.72 14.73
C TYR A 60 -4.39 -8.60 13.81
N ASP A 61 -4.16 -8.15 12.57
CA ASP A 61 -5.14 -8.21 11.49
C ASP A 61 -4.82 -9.39 10.59
N SER A 62 -5.72 -10.38 10.55
CA SER A 62 -5.55 -11.60 9.75
C SER A 62 -5.62 -11.33 8.25
N ASN A 63 -6.33 -10.27 7.82
CA ASN A 63 -6.48 -9.94 6.41
C ASN A 63 -5.18 -9.38 5.82
N SER A 64 -4.59 -8.38 6.48
CA SER A 64 -3.30 -7.81 6.06
C SER A 64 -2.08 -8.60 6.56
N LYS A 65 -2.26 -9.52 7.51
CA LYS A 65 -1.19 -10.22 8.24
C LYS A 65 -0.27 -9.28 9.02
N LEU A 66 -0.78 -8.14 9.45
CA LEU A 66 -0.04 -7.13 10.17
C LEU A 66 -0.35 -7.13 11.66
N GLN A 67 0.69 -6.88 12.43
CA GLN A 67 0.59 -6.52 13.83
C GLN A 67 0.71 -5.01 13.95
N TYR A 68 -0.17 -4.37 14.70
CA TYR A 68 -0.17 -2.92 14.83
C TYR A 68 -0.58 -2.44 16.21
N GLN A 69 -0.11 -1.25 16.55
CA GLN A 69 -0.49 -0.53 17.77
C GLN A 69 -0.66 0.95 17.44
N VAL A 70 -1.70 1.56 18.01
CA VAL A 70 -1.97 2.98 17.90
C VAL A 70 -1.86 3.63 19.28
N LEU A 71 -0.97 4.61 19.39
CA LEU A 71 -0.88 5.51 20.53
C LEU A 71 -1.32 6.91 20.09
N ASN A 72 -1.66 7.76 21.04
CA ASN A 72 -1.92 9.17 20.77
C ASN A 72 -1.49 10.05 21.94
N ASP A 73 -1.30 11.33 21.66
CA ASP A 73 -1.30 12.40 22.65
C ASP A 73 -2.32 13.48 22.24
N THR A 74 -2.21 14.67 22.82
CA THR A 74 -3.11 15.81 22.53
C THR A 74 -3.12 16.29 21.08
N ARG A 75 -2.08 15.99 20.29
CA ARG A 75 -1.87 16.55 18.95
C ARG A 75 -1.44 15.53 17.89
N THR A 76 -0.86 14.41 18.31
CA THR A 76 -0.21 13.46 17.41
C THR A 76 -0.71 12.04 17.66
N MET A 77 -0.96 11.32 16.57
CA MET A 77 -1.22 9.88 16.57
C MET A 77 0.04 9.14 16.14
N TYR A 78 0.40 8.10 16.88
CA TYR A 78 1.56 7.26 16.62
C TYR A 78 1.09 5.88 16.19
N LEU A 79 1.64 5.37 15.09
CA LEU A 79 1.32 4.05 14.56
C LEU A 79 2.60 3.22 14.50
N ARG A 80 2.59 2.09 15.20
CA ARG A 80 3.60 1.03 15.05
C ARG A 80 3.01 -0.08 14.22
N LEU A 81 3.75 -0.50 13.21
CA LEU A 81 3.42 -1.62 12.33
C LEU A 81 4.53 -2.65 12.40
N LYS A 82 4.15 -3.92 12.40
CA LYS A 82 5.07 -5.05 12.39
C LYS A 82 4.51 -6.14 11.47
N ALA A 83 5.34 -6.59 10.54
CA ALA A 83 5.08 -7.74 9.71
C ALA A 83 5.96 -8.91 10.16
N ASN A 84 5.38 -10.08 10.38
CA ASN A 84 6.12 -11.25 10.87
C ASN A 84 6.67 -12.13 9.73
N ASP A 85 6.03 -12.11 8.56
CA ASP A 85 6.46 -12.94 7.44
C ASP A 85 7.23 -12.15 6.38
N ALA A 86 8.22 -12.81 5.78
CA ALA A 86 9.12 -12.19 4.79
C ALA A 86 8.37 -11.67 3.56
N SER A 87 7.26 -12.30 3.17
CA SER A 87 6.48 -11.89 1.99
C SER A 87 5.78 -10.55 2.23
N THR A 88 5.21 -10.35 3.42
CA THR A 88 4.57 -9.11 3.82
C THR A 88 5.60 -8.01 4.05
N GLN A 89 6.75 -8.33 4.66
CA GLN A 89 7.86 -7.39 4.80
C GLN A 89 8.38 -6.90 3.44
N ALA A 90 8.56 -7.80 2.47
CA ALA A 90 9.00 -7.44 1.13
C ALA A 90 7.98 -6.51 0.44
N LYS A 91 6.67 -6.80 0.55
CA LYS A 91 5.61 -5.93 0.02
C LYS A 91 5.65 -4.53 0.64
N PHE A 92 5.85 -4.44 1.96
CA PHE A 92 6.00 -3.17 2.66
C PHE A 92 7.14 -2.33 2.09
N VAL A 93 8.31 -2.93 1.98
CA VAL A 93 9.52 -2.24 1.51
C VAL A 93 9.38 -1.84 0.04
N TYR A 94 8.82 -2.70 -0.80
CA TYR A 94 8.83 -2.49 -2.25
C TYR A 94 7.63 -1.70 -2.78
N LEU A 95 6.43 -1.96 -2.25
CA LEU A 95 5.19 -1.37 -2.75
C LEU A 95 4.73 -0.17 -1.90
N GLY A 96 5.30 -0.03 -0.70
CA GLY A 96 4.78 0.89 0.29
C GLY A 96 3.40 0.50 0.81
N MET A 97 2.77 1.44 1.48
CA MET A 97 1.39 1.28 1.96
C MET A 97 0.72 2.65 2.15
N VAL A 98 -0.60 2.65 2.26
CA VAL A 98 -1.40 3.87 2.49
C VAL A 98 -2.17 3.72 3.79
N ILE A 99 -1.97 4.66 4.71
CA ILE A 99 -2.74 4.79 5.94
C ILE A 99 -3.83 5.82 5.68
N TRP A 100 -5.08 5.42 5.81
CA TRP A 100 -6.23 6.31 5.71
C TRP A 100 -6.65 6.78 7.09
N LEU A 101 -6.65 8.10 7.31
CA LEU A 101 -7.16 8.73 8.53
C LEU A 101 -8.51 9.37 8.23
N ASP A 102 -9.49 9.09 9.09
CA ASP A 102 -10.82 9.67 9.07
C ASP A 102 -11.17 10.22 10.45
N THR A 103 -11.23 11.54 10.59
CA THR A 103 -11.62 12.19 11.84
C THR A 103 -13.14 12.26 12.01
N THR A 104 -13.92 11.96 10.97
CA THR A 104 -15.39 12.00 11.02
C THR A 104 -15.99 10.72 11.61
N GLY A 105 -15.21 9.64 11.67
CA GLY A 105 -15.66 8.32 12.13
C GLY A 105 -16.63 7.63 11.16
N ARG A 106 -16.74 8.10 9.91
CA ARG A 106 -17.65 7.58 8.87
C ARG A 106 -16.97 6.58 7.93
N ASN A 107 -15.75 6.15 8.25
CA ASN A 107 -14.93 5.26 7.43
C ASN A 107 -14.68 5.82 6.02
N GLN A 108 -14.35 7.10 5.95
CA GLN A 108 -14.01 7.78 4.70
C GLN A 108 -12.49 7.84 4.47
N GLN A 109 -12.07 7.76 3.21
CA GLN A 109 -10.67 7.88 2.83
C GLN A 109 -10.28 9.36 2.64
N GLN A 110 -10.34 10.15 3.72
CA GLN A 110 -10.14 11.61 3.64
C GLN A 110 -8.67 12.01 3.57
N LEU A 111 -7.82 11.46 4.44
CA LEU A 111 -6.39 11.72 4.44
C LEU A 111 -5.60 10.42 4.27
N GLY A 112 -4.94 10.28 3.12
CA GLY A 112 -4.09 9.13 2.81
C GLY A 112 -2.61 9.46 2.98
N ILE A 113 -1.95 8.79 3.92
CA ILE A 113 -0.50 8.90 4.14
C ILE A 113 0.17 7.70 3.47
N ARG A 114 0.95 7.94 2.42
CA ARG A 114 1.67 6.87 1.71
C ARG A 114 3.11 6.77 2.21
N PHE A 115 3.46 5.63 2.80
CA PHE A 115 4.80 5.37 3.30
C PHE A 115 5.05 3.86 3.49
N PRO A 116 6.26 3.31 3.29
CA PRO A 116 7.34 3.95 2.55
C PRO A 116 6.89 4.22 1.11
N LEU A 117 7.60 5.08 0.40
CA LEU A 117 7.31 5.28 -1.02
C LEU A 117 7.67 4.00 -1.77
N PRO A 118 6.83 3.56 -2.72
CA PRO A 118 7.16 2.42 -3.57
C PRO A 118 8.49 2.69 -4.26
N ILE A 119 9.30 1.64 -4.39
CA ILE A 119 10.43 1.72 -5.29
C ILE A 119 9.95 1.43 -6.70
N ASP A 120 10.59 2.07 -7.67
CA ASP A 120 10.46 1.64 -9.05
C ASP A 120 11.22 0.31 -9.21
N LEU A 121 10.48 -0.78 -9.41
CA LEU A 121 11.05 -2.10 -9.61
C LEU A 121 11.93 -2.16 -10.87
N GLU A 122 11.71 -1.31 -11.86
CA GLU A 122 12.55 -1.22 -13.05
C GLU A 122 13.90 -0.54 -12.76
N SER A 123 13.93 0.33 -11.75
CA SER A 123 15.15 0.97 -11.26
C SER A 123 16.03 0.06 -10.40
N LEU A 124 15.51 -1.10 -9.96
CA LEU A 124 16.32 -2.09 -9.28
C LEU A 124 17.29 -2.72 -10.28
N PRO A 125 18.56 -2.96 -9.89
CA PRO A 125 19.49 -3.71 -10.71
C PRO A 125 18.88 -5.08 -11.04
N LYS A 126 18.47 -5.28 -12.30
CA LYS A 126 18.11 -6.61 -12.78
C LYS A 126 19.35 -7.47 -12.57
N GLY A 127 19.19 -8.58 -11.84
CA GLY A 127 20.28 -9.54 -11.67
C GLY A 127 20.87 -9.84 -13.04
N ASP A 128 22.15 -9.54 -13.21
CA ASP A 128 22.82 -9.70 -14.49
C ASP A 128 22.67 -11.15 -14.95
N ASN A 129 21.90 -11.35 -16.04
CA ASN A 129 21.66 -12.66 -16.64
C ASN A 129 22.96 -13.29 -17.18
N ASN A 130 24.05 -12.52 -17.24
CA ASN A 130 25.38 -12.95 -17.64
C ASN A 130 26.30 -13.29 -16.46
N ARG A 131 25.78 -13.32 -15.22
CA ARG A 131 26.57 -13.78 -14.07
C ARG A 131 26.93 -15.26 -14.24
N PRO A 132 28.22 -15.62 -14.14
CA PRO A 132 28.64 -17.01 -14.23
C PRO A 132 27.96 -17.83 -13.12
N ALA A 133 27.43 -19.00 -13.50
CA ALA A 133 26.80 -19.92 -12.57
C ALA A 133 27.77 -20.25 -11.43
N GLY A 134 27.44 -19.85 -10.20
CA GLY A 134 28.28 -20.03 -9.01
C GLY A 134 28.84 -18.74 -8.39
N ALA A 135 28.73 -17.60 -9.06
CA ALA A 135 29.04 -16.31 -8.42
C ALA A 135 27.91 -15.93 -7.45
N MET A 136 28.12 -16.17 -6.14
CA MET A 136 27.19 -15.72 -5.09
C MET A 136 27.01 -14.20 -5.23
N GLY A 137 25.80 -13.76 -5.62
CA GLY A 137 25.43 -12.35 -5.56
C GLY A 137 25.51 -11.83 -4.13
N PRO A 138 25.47 -10.49 -3.91
CA PRO A 138 25.36 -9.96 -2.57
C PRO A 138 24.20 -10.66 -1.86
N SER A 139 24.50 -11.16 -0.67
CA SER A 139 23.56 -11.86 0.20
C SER A 139 22.33 -10.99 0.45
N ALA A 140 21.22 -11.61 0.87
CA ALA A 140 20.02 -10.85 1.23
C ALA A 140 20.30 -9.82 2.33
N ALA A 141 21.24 -10.11 3.24
CA ALA A 141 21.69 -9.20 4.29
C ALA A 141 22.43 -7.99 3.73
N GLU A 142 23.33 -8.18 2.76
CA GLU A 142 24.06 -7.08 2.11
C GLU A 142 23.13 -6.17 1.32
N ARG A 143 22.14 -6.73 0.61
CA ARG A 143 21.12 -5.93 -0.10
C ARG A 143 20.26 -5.12 0.86
N LEU A 144 19.90 -5.68 2.01
CA LEU A 144 19.15 -4.97 3.02
C LEU A 144 19.97 -3.81 3.61
N ALA A 145 21.25 -4.03 3.88
CA ALA A 145 22.16 -3.00 4.40
C ALA A 145 22.37 -1.86 3.40
N GLU A 146 22.56 -2.18 2.12
CA GLU A 146 22.66 -1.18 1.05
C GLU A 146 21.37 -0.35 0.93
N HIS A 147 20.21 -1.03 0.97
CA HIS A 147 18.92 -0.35 0.92
C HIS A 147 18.70 0.59 2.11
N GLN A 148 19.01 0.12 3.34
CA GLN A 148 18.94 0.96 4.54
C GLN A 148 19.84 2.20 4.44
N THR A 149 21.04 2.03 3.87
CA THR A 149 21.97 3.14 3.65
C THR A 149 21.40 4.17 2.67
N ARG A 150 20.79 3.71 1.57
CA ARG A 150 20.14 4.59 0.59
C ARG A 150 18.98 5.37 1.19
N LEU A 151 18.11 4.69 1.95
CA LEU A 151 16.99 5.35 2.64
C LEU A 151 17.50 6.41 3.61
N ARG A 152 18.55 6.11 4.38
CA ARG A 152 19.14 7.08 5.32
C ARG A 152 19.67 8.32 4.61
N GLN A 153 20.33 8.18 3.46
CA GLN A 153 20.79 9.33 2.69
C GLN A 153 19.63 10.19 2.17
N VAL A 154 18.58 9.57 1.64
CA VAL A 154 17.39 10.30 1.15
C VAL A 154 16.74 11.07 2.30
N LEU A 155 16.59 10.44 3.46
CA LEU A 155 15.99 11.08 4.64
C LEU A 155 16.85 12.22 5.19
N LEU A 156 18.18 12.11 5.16
CA LEU A 156 19.10 13.18 5.57
C LEU A 156 19.07 14.34 4.58
N GLY A 157 19.08 14.07 3.28
CA GLY A 157 18.97 15.11 2.25
C GLY A 157 17.63 15.84 2.27
N ALA A 158 16.55 15.15 2.63
CA ALA A 158 15.22 15.74 2.80
C ALA A 158 15.10 16.65 4.05
N LYS A 159 16.06 16.61 4.98
CA LYS A 159 16.06 17.43 6.20
C LYS A 159 16.79 18.78 6.04
N GLU A 160 17.51 18.97 4.94
CA GLU A 160 18.20 20.24 4.62
C GLU A 160 17.38 21.16 3.69
N MET A 161 16.14 20.78 3.37
CA MET A 161 15.12 21.64 2.74
C MET A 161 14.07 22.07 3.75
#